data_AF-A0A963JG71-F1
#
_entry.id   AF-A0A963JG71-F1
#
_cell.length_a   1.000
_cell.length_b   1.000
_cell.length_c   1.000
_cell.angle_alpha   90.00
_cell.angle_beta   90.00
_cell.angle_gamma   90.00
#
_symmetry.space_group_name_H-M   'P 1'
#
loop_
_entity.id
_entity.type
_entity.pdbx_description
1 polymer ?
#
loop_
_entity_poly.entity_id
_entity_poly.type
_entity_poly.pdbx_seq_one_letter_code
_entity_poly.pdbx_strand_id
1 'polypeptide(L)'
;SGDELASVLAHELSHVTQRHIARGIGSSQRVGVVATVAMILALLAASRAGNADAAQAAIVGGQAAMLQGQLDFTREMEREADRVGFAMLEAAGFAPQGMASMFERLAFANRLMDDNAFPYLRSHPLTTERIA
;
A
#
# COMPACT_ATOMS: atom_id res chain seq x y z
N SER A 1 2.38 -13.54 21.43
CA SER A 1 1.72 -13.32 22.74
C SER A 1 0.25 -12.99 22.50
N GLY A 2 -0.55 -12.78 23.57
CA GLY A 2 -1.93 -12.29 23.42
C GLY A 2 -1.98 -10.88 22.79
N ASP A 3 -1.06 -10.01 23.16
CA ASP A 3 -0.96 -8.64 22.61
C ASP A 3 -0.57 -8.62 21.12
N GLU A 4 0.35 -9.49 20.68
CA GLU A 4 0.71 -9.62 19.26
C GLU A 4 -0.51 -10.06 18.43
N LEU A 5 -1.28 -11.03 18.93
CA LEU A 5 -2.51 -11.48 18.24
C LEU A 5 -3.56 -10.38 18.21
N ALA A 6 -3.77 -9.70 19.33
CA ALA A 6 -4.68 -8.56 19.40
C ALA A 6 -4.25 -7.47 18.41
N SER A 7 -2.94 -7.26 18.21
CA SER A 7 -2.41 -6.28 17.27
C SER A 7 -2.75 -6.59 15.82
N VAL A 8 -2.65 -7.86 15.41
CA VAL A 8 -3.10 -8.29 14.08
C VAL A 8 -4.61 -8.06 13.93
N LEU A 9 -5.40 -8.44 14.93
CA LEU A 9 -6.86 -8.25 14.86
C LEU A 9 -7.27 -6.78 14.82
N ALA A 10 -6.60 -5.91 15.58
CA ALA A 10 -6.85 -4.48 15.59
C ALA A 10 -6.49 -3.83 14.24
N HIS A 11 -5.40 -4.28 13.61
CA HIS A 11 -4.99 -3.87 12.27
C HIS A 11 -6.05 -4.25 11.22
N GLU A 12 -6.46 -5.52 11.19
CA GLU A 12 -7.48 -6.00 10.25
C GLU A 12 -8.84 -5.35 10.48
N LEU A 13 -9.23 -5.14 11.74
CA LEU A 13 -10.45 -4.42 12.06
C LEU A 13 -10.38 -2.97 11.56
N SER A 14 -9.21 -2.34 11.63
CA SER A 14 -8.99 -1.00 11.11
C SER A 14 -9.15 -0.93 9.59
N HIS A 15 -8.67 -1.94 8.84
CA HIS A 15 -8.95 -2.03 7.40
C HIS A 15 -10.45 -2.04 7.10
N VAL A 16 -11.25 -2.74 7.92
CA VAL A 16 -12.70 -2.84 7.77
C VAL A 16 -13.39 -1.53 8.14
N THR A 17 -13.10 -0.97 9.32
CA THR A 17 -13.74 0.26 9.81
C THR A 17 -13.41 1.47 8.93
N GLN A 18 -12.19 1.52 8.41
CA GLN A 18 -11.74 2.57 7.48
C GLN A 18 -12.06 2.24 6.00
N ARG A 19 -12.72 1.11 5.74
CA ARG A 19 -13.23 0.70 4.42
C ARG A 19 -12.15 0.69 3.33
N HIS A 20 -10.94 0.21 3.66
CA HIS A 20 -9.76 0.25 2.78
C HIS A 20 -10.02 -0.41 1.42
N ILE A 21 -10.73 -1.54 1.39
CA ILE A 21 -11.09 -2.23 0.15
C ILE A 21 -11.97 -1.34 -0.75
N ALA A 22 -13.01 -0.73 -0.18
CA ALA A 22 -13.91 0.12 -0.94
C ALA A 22 -13.20 1.38 -1.46
N ARG A 23 -12.35 1.99 -0.64
CA ARG A 23 -11.52 3.14 -1.06
C ARG A 23 -10.50 2.74 -2.13
N GLY A 24 -9.92 1.54 -2.02
CA GLY A 24 -9.04 0.95 -3.02
C GLY A 24 -9.74 0.79 -4.37
N ILE A 25 -10.93 0.19 -4.40
CA ILE A 25 -11.73 0.04 -5.63
C ILE A 25 -12.03 1.41 -6.26
N GLY A 26 -12.47 2.38 -5.44
CA GLY A 26 -12.74 3.74 -5.92
C GLY A 26 -11.50 4.45 -6.47
N SER A 27 -10.36 4.28 -5.81
CA SER A 27 -9.07 4.81 -6.25
C SER A 27 -8.64 4.18 -7.59
N SER A 28 -8.68 2.85 -7.71
CA SER A 28 -8.34 2.14 -8.94
C SER A 28 -9.20 2.56 -10.13
N GLN A 29 -10.52 2.73 -9.93
CA GLN A 29 -11.40 3.22 -10.99
C GLN A 29 -11.02 4.63 -11.44
N ARG A 30 -10.76 5.53 -10.49
CA ARG A 30 -10.34 6.91 -10.78
C ARG A 30 -9.00 6.95 -11.52
N VAL A 31 -8.01 6.20 -11.05
CA VAL A 31 -6.70 6.09 -11.69
C VAL A 31 -6.83 5.52 -13.10
N GLY A 32 -7.68 4.51 -13.31
CA GLY A 32 -7.97 3.95 -14.63
C GLY A 32 -8.50 4.99 -15.62
N VAL A 33 -9.48 5.80 -15.20
CA VAL A 33 -10.02 6.89 -16.04
C VAL A 33 -8.94 7.93 -16.37
N VAL A 34 -8.18 8.37 -15.37
CA VAL A 34 -7.08 9.33 -15.57
C VAL A 34 -6.03 8.77 -16.53
N ALA A 35 -5.67 7.49 -16.38
CA ALA A 35 -4.72 6.82 -17.25
C ALA A 35 -5.20 6.76 -18.70
N THR A 36 -6.48 6.43 -18.93
CA THR A 36 -7.05 6.41 -20.29
C THR A 36 -6.97 7.79 -20.93
N VAL A 37 -7.33 8.85 -20.19
CA VAL A 37 -7.23 10.23 -20.69
C VAL A 37 -5.78 10.61 -20.97
N ALA A 38 -4.85 10.30 -20.06
CA ALA A 38 -3.43 10.57 -20.23
C ALA A 38 -2.85 9.86 -21.47
N MET A 39 -3.24 8.61 -21.70
CA MET A 39 -2.82 7.86 -22.88
C MET A 39 -3.33 8.48 -24.19
N ILE A 40 -4.59 8.93 -24.23
CA ILE A 40 -5.14 9.62 -25.42
C ILE A 40 -4.36 10.91 -25.69
N LEU A 41 -4.10 11.70 -24.66
CA LEU A 41 -3.32 12.94 -24.78
C LEU A 41 -1.88 12.67 -25.24
N ALA A 42 -1.24 11.62 -24.71
CA ALA A 42 0.09 11.21 -25.11
C ALA A 42 0.16 10.80 -26.59
N LEU A 43 -0.81 10.01 -27.07
CA LEU A 43 -0.92 9.63 -28.48
C LEU A 43 -1.13 10.85 -29.39
N LEU A 44 -2.00 11.77 -28.99
CA LEU A 44 -2.23 13.01 -29.74
C LEU A 44 -0.96 13.87 -29.81
N ALA A 45 -0.24 14.02 -28.71
CA ALA A 45 1.03 14.75 -28.66
C ALA A 45 2.11 14.07 -29.53
N ALA A 46 2.24 12.74 -29.44
CA ALA A 46 3.18 11.96 -30.22
C ALA A 46 2.96 12.12 -31.73
N SER A 47 1.70 12.08 -32.18
CA SER A 47 1.34 12.27 -33.59
C SER A 47 1.75 13.64 -34.16
N ARG A 48 1.91 14.66 -33.29
CA ARG A 48 2.30 16.02 -33.70
C ARG A 48 3.79 16.31 -33.51
N ALA A 49 4.44 15.68 -32.54
CA ALA A 49 5.82 15.98 -32.18
C ALA A 49 6.86 15.36 -33.12
N GLY A 50 6.51 14.29 -33.85
CA GLY A 50 7.41 13.62 -34.80
C GLY A 50 8.64 12.96 -34.15
N ASN A 51 8.69 12.87 -32.82
CA ASN A 51 9.79 12.29 -32.05
C ASN A 51 9.30 11.05 -31.29
N ALA A 52 9.60 9.87 -31.83
CA ALA A 52 9.16 8.60 -31.29
C ALA A 52 9.75 8.29 -29.90
N ASP A 53 11.00 8.69 -29.64
CA ASP A 53 11.68 8.41 -28.36
C ASP A 53 11.05 9.20 -27.21
N ALA A 54 10.71 10.47 -27.45
CA ALA A 54 10.04 11.31 -26.46
C ALA A 54 8.62 10.78 -26.13
N ALA A 55 7.89 10.30 -27.14
CA ALA A 55 6.59 9.68 -26.95
C ALA A 55 6.69 8.38 -26.14
N GLN A 56 7.68 7.53 -26.43
CA GLN A 56 7.92 6.30 -25.70
C GLN A 56 8.31 6.56 -24.24
N ALA A 57 9.18 7.54 -23.99
CA ALA A 57 9.57 7.94 -22.64
C ALA A 57 8.36 8.44 -21.82
N ALA A 58 7.44 9.20 -22.44
CA ALA A 58 6.23 9.66 -21.77
C ALA A 58 5.28 8.51 -21.39
N ILE A 59 5.13 7.50 -22.26
CA ILE A 59 4.30 6.32 -21.97
C ILE A 59 4.88 5.53 -20.79
N VAL A 60 6.18 5.20 -20.84
CA VAL A 60 6.85 4.45 -19.77
C VAL A 60 6.83 5.24 -18.46
N GLY A 61 7.12 6.55 -18.51
CA GLY A 61 7.07 7.43 -17.35
C GLY A 61 5.67 7.52 -16.74
N GLY A 62 4.63 7.60 -17.58
CA GLY A 62 3.23 7.60 -17.13
C GLY A 62 2.86 6.30 -16.43
N GLN A 63 3.24 5.15 -16.98
CA GLN A 63 3.00 3.84 -16.34
C GLN A 63 3.72 3.72 -15.00
N ALA A 64 4.99 4.13 -14.93
CA ALA A 64 5.76 4.12 -13.69
C ALA A 64 5.13 5.02 -12.62
N ALA A 65 4.69 6.23 -12.98
CA ALA A 65 4.01 7.14 -12.08
C ALA A 65 2.67 6.56 -11.55
N MET A 66 1.91 5.86 -12.40
CA MET A 66 0.68 5.19 -11.98
C MET A 66 0.94 4.06 -10.98
N LEU A 67 1.97 3.24 -11.22
CA LEU A 67 2.37 2.17 -10.30
C LEU A 67 2.82 2.75 -8.96
N GLN A 68 3.65 3.80 -8.99
CA GLN A 68 4.10 4.49 -7.79
C GLN A 68 2.90 5.03 -6.99
N GLY A 69 1.95 5.70 -7.65
CA GLY A 69 0.75 6.21 -6.98
C GLY A 69 -0.11 5.12 -6.34
N GLN A 70 -0.15 3.91 -6.92
CA GLN A 70 -0.82 2.76 -6.28
C GLN A 70 -0.06 2.28 -5.03
N LEU A 71 1.27 2.19 -5.09
CA LEU A 71 2.10 1.81 -3.95
C LEU A 71 2.00 2.83 -2.81
N ASP A 72 1.96 4.12 -3.12
CA ASP A 72 1.82 5.18 -2.13
C ASP A 72 0.43 5.12 -1.48
N PHE A 73 -0.61 4.85 -2.27
CA PHE A 73 -1.96 4.68 -1.76
C PHE A 73 -2.08 3.49 -0.80
N THR A 74 -1.49 2.34 -1.13
CA THR A 74 -1.53 1.17 -0.24
C THR A 74 -0.76 1.43 1.06
N ARG A 75 0.41 2.09 0.99
CA ARG A 75 1.20 2.48 2.17
C ARG A 75 0.46 3.45 3.09
N GLU A 76 -0.29 4.41 2.54
CA GLU A 76 -1.15 5.28 3.34
C GLU A 76 -2.23 4.50 4.09
N MET A 77 -2.86 3.51 3.43
CA MET A 77 -3.85 2.65 4.07
C MET A 77 -3.23 1.81 5.21
N GLU A 78 -2.02 1.29 5.04
CA GLU A 78 -1.33 0.57 6.12
C GLU A 78 -1.03 1.50 7.31
N ARG A 79 -0.52 2.71 7.07
CA ARG A 79 -0.25 3.70 8.13
C ARG A 79 -1.53 4.11 8.87
N GLU A 80 -2.65 4.23 8.15
CA GLU A 80 -3.93 4.51 8.76
C GLU A 80 -4.42 3.34 9.61
N ALA A 81 -4.30 2.11 9.11
CA ALA A 81 -4.67 0.90 9.85
C ALA A 81 -3.82 0.72 11.12
N ASP A 82 -2.51 0.96 11.03
CA ASP A 82 -1.57 0.93 12.15
C ASP A 82 -1.98 1.94 13.24
N ARG A 83 -2.27 3.19 12.84
CA ARG A 83 -2.64 4.27 13.78
C ARG A 83 -3.99 4.02 14.44
N VAL A 84 -5.00 3.57 13.68
CA VAL A 84 -6.32 3.27 14.22
C VAL A 84 -6.28 2.01 15.09
N GLY A 85 -5.55 0.99 14.66
CA GLY A 85 -5.35 -0.26 15.40
C GLY A 85 -4.65 -0.03 16.73
N PHE A 86 -3.63 0.84 16.76
CA PHE A 86 -2.98 1.26 18.00
C PHE A 86 -3.98 1.84 19.01
N ALA A 87 -4.82 2.79 18.57
CA ALA A 87 -5.83 3.39 19.45
C ALA A 87 -6.89 2.36 19.91
N MET A 88 -7.23 1.38 19.07
CA MET A 88 -8.12 0.27 19.45
C MET A 88 -7.49 -0.64 20.51
N LEU A 89 -6.19 -0.94 20.41
CA LEU A 89 -5.47 -1.74 21.40
C LEU A 89 -5.46 -1.05 22.77
N GLU A 90 -5.12 0.25 22.79
CA GLU A 90 -5.15 1.05 24.03
C GLU A 90 -6.54 1.05 24.66
N ALA A 91 -7.58 1.28 23.86
CA ALA A 91 -8.96 1.28 24.34
C ALA A 91 -9.43 -0.11 24.85
N ALA A 92 -8.90 -1.18 24.28
CA ALA A 92 -9.21 -2.56 24.67
C ALA A 92 -8.34 -3.08 25.84
N GLY A 93 -7.36 -2.30 26.31
CA GLY A 93 -6.47 -2.65 27.42
C GLY A 93 -5.34 -3.63 27.06
N PHE A 94 -5.04 -3.80 25.76
CA PHE A 94 -3.88 -4.56 25.30
C PHE A 94 -2.63 -3.68 25.25
N ALA A 95 -1.45 -4.29 25.39
CA ALA A 95 -0.19 -3.56 25.29
C ALA A 95 0.09 -3.18 23.82
N PRO A 96 0.14 -1.88 23.46
CA PRO A 96 0.38 -1.47 22.07
C PRO A 96 1.77 -1.87 21.56
N GLN A 97 2.72 -2.13 22.47
CA GLN A 97 4.04 -2.69 22.13
C GLN A 97 3.94 -4.07 21.45
N GLY A 98 2.82 -4.78 21.61
CA GLY A 98 2.52 -6.01 20.87
C GLY A 98 2.53 -5.82 19.35
N MET A 99 2.24 -4.60 18.88
CA MET A 99 2.22 -4.28 17.45
C MET A 99 3.64 -4.18 16.88
N ALA A 100 4.55 -3.51 17.58
CA ALA A 100 5.98 -3.46 17.21
C ALA A 100 6.59 -4.87 17.23
N SER A 101 6.32 -5.66 18.28
CA SER A 101 6.81 -7.04 18.38
C SER A 101 6.26 -7.94 17.26
N MET A 102 5.00 -7.74 16.88
CA MET A 102 4.39 -8.43 15.74
C MET A 102 5.11 -8.07 14.42
N PHE A 103 5.41 -6.80 14.17
CA PHE A 103 6.17 -6.40 12.97
C PHE A 103 7.61 -6.91 12.97
N GLU A 104 8.29 -6.92 14.11
CA GLU A 104 9.63 -7.50 14.23
C GLU A 104 9.62 -9.00 13.87
N ARG A 105 8.61 -9.75 14.33
CA ARG A 105 8.43 -11.16 13.97
C ARG A 105 8.19 -11.35 12.48
N LEU A 106 7.36 -10.51 11.86
CA LEU A 106 7.12 -10.54 10.43
C LEU A 106 8.40 -10.20 9.64
N ALA A 107 9.15 -9.19 10.06
CA ALA A 107 10.43 -8.82 9.46
C ALA A 107 11.45 -9.97 9.54
N PHE A 108 11.53 -10.62 10.70
CA PHE A 108 12.39 -11.78 10.90
C PHE A 108 11.98 -12.95 10.02
N ALA A 109 10.68 -13.28 9.96
CA ALA A 109 10.15 -14.34 9.09
C ALA A 109 10.42 -14.05 7.61
N ASN A 110 10.28 -12.80 7.17
CA ASN A 110 10.56 -12.41 5.79
C ASN A 110 12.04 -12.52 5.44
N ARG A 111 12.96 -12.23 6.37
CA ARG A 111 14.41 -12.39 6.13
C ARG A 111 14.83 -13.86 6.00
N LEU A 112 14.12 -14.77 6.68
CA LEU A 112 14.39 -16.21 6.58
C LEU A 112 13.86 -16.82 5.27
N MET A 113 12.89 -16.17 4.64
CA MET A 113 12.28 -16.57 3.37
C MET A 113 12.69 -15.53 2.31
N ASP A 114 13.88 -15.70 1.73
CA ASP A 114 14.57 -14.76 0.81
C ASP A 114 13.86 -14.56 -0.55
N ASP A 115 12.57 -14.87 -0.62
CA ASP A 115 11.72 -14.93 -1.80
C ASP A 115 10.44 -14.09 -1.67
N ASN A 116 10.32 -13.24 -0.64
CA ASN A 116 9.12 -12.44 -0.38
C ASN A 116 7.84 -13.32 -0.28
N ALA A 117 8.00 -14.61 0.06
CA ALA A 117 6.93 -15.58 -0.02
C ALA A 117 5.89 -15.47 1.10
N PHE A 118 6.14 -14.66 2.14
CA PHE A 118 5.22 -14.57 3.27
C PHE A 118 3.90 -13.92 2.83
N PRO A 119 2.77 -14.66 2.77
CA PRO A 119 1.56 -14.18 2.10
C PRO A 119 0.99 -12.90 2.69
N TYR A 120 1.11 -12.71 4.01
CA TYR A 120 0.63 -11.53 4.72
C TYR A 120 1.34 -10.25 4.26
N LEU A 121 2.65 -10.31 3.98
CA LEU A 121 3.41 -9.13 3.55
C LEU A 121 3.16 -8.74 2.09
N ARG A 122 2.50 -9.60 1.31
CA ARG A 122 2.04 -9.27 -0.05
C ARG A 122 0.83 -8.37 -0.04
N SER A 123 -0.06 -8.52 0.95
CA SER A 123 -1.20 -7.61 1.15
C SER A 123 -0.88 -6.45 2.09
N HIS A 124 -0.01 -6.68 3.07
CA HIS A 124 0.41 -5.70 4.08
C HIS A 124 1.92 -5.44 3.99
N PRO A 125 2.37 -4.61 3.04
CA PRO A 125 3.79 -4.35 2.86
C PRO A 125 4.40 -3.75 4.13
N LEU A 126 5.47 -4.36 4.62
CA LEU A 126 6.21 -3.88 5.78
C LEU A 126 7.25 -2.85 5.35
N THR A 127 7.11 -1.62 5.83
CA THR A 127 8.10 -0.55 5.66
C THR A 127 8.85 -0.32 6.97
N THR A 128 10.08 0.20 6.89
CA THR A 128 10.91 0.46 8.09
C THR A 128 10.25 1.42 9.07
N GLU A 129 9.44 2.35 8.58
CA GLU A 129 8.64 3.29 9.38
C GLU A 129 7.54 2.62 10.24
N ARG A 130 7.09 1.41 9.90
CA ARG A 130 6.04 0.70 10.67
C ARG A 130 6.58 0.01 11.93
N ILE A 131 7.90 -0.16 12.01
CA ILE A 131 8.60 -0.77 13.15
C ILE A 131 9.08 0.31 14.14
N ALA A 132 9.21 1.56 13.67
CA ALA A 132 9.91 2.65 14.37
C ALA A 132 9.03 3.45 15.33
#